data_AF-A0A428W287-F1
#
_entry.id   AF-A0A428W287-F1
#
_cell.length_a   1.000
_cell.length_b   1.000
_cell.length_c   1.000
_cell.angle_alpha   90.00
_cell.angle_beta   90.00
_cell.angle_gamma   90.00
#
_symmetry.space_group_name_H-M   'P 1'
#
loop_
_entity.id
_entity.type
_entity.pdbx_description
1 polymer ?
#
loop_
_entity_poly.entity_id
_entity_poly.type
_entity_poly.pdbx_seq_one_letter_code
_entity_poly.pdbx_strand_id
1 'polypeptide(L)' 'MQDHPYPVPGPPPGSFSPQTDPRAGIDEAVAGLDDLDSLPLAEHVERFDAVHTELTVALSSIDKV' A
#
# COMPACT_ATOMS: atom_id res chain seq x y z
N MET A 1 -43.18 -33.34 17.26
CA MET A 1 -42.86 -32.57 16.05
C MET A 1 -41.82 -31.54 16.46
N GLN A 2 -40.54 -31.87 16.30
CA GLN A 2 -39.40 -31.07 16.75
C GLN A 2 -38.98 -30.17 15.58
N ASP A 3 -39.15 -28.85 15.73
CA ASP A 3 -38.66 -27.84 14.76
C ASP A 3 -37.31 -27.31 15.26
N HIS A 4 -36.21 -27.88 14.78
CA HIS A 4 -34.88 -27.34 15.00
C HIS A 4 -34.56 -26.36 13.85
N PRO A 5 -34.30 -25.07 14.13
CA PRO A 5 -33.97 -24.09 13.11
C PRO A 5 -32.58 -24.39 12.54
N TYR A 6 -32.48 -24.55 11.23
CA TYR A 6 -31.19 -24.72 10.55
C TYR A 6 -30.37 -23.42 10.63
N PRO A 7 -29.05 -23.49 10.90
CA PRO A 7 -28.19 -22.31 10.84
C PRO A 7 -27.97 -21.90 9.38
N VAL A 8 -28.24 -20.63 9.07
CA VAL A 8 -27.88 -20.05 7.77
C VAL A 8 -26.37 -19.83 7.71
N PRO A 9 -25.69 -20.18 6.60
CA PRO A 9 -24.29 -19.83 6.39
C PRO A 9 -24.15 -18.30 6.39
N GLY A 10 -23.35 -17.78 7.31
CA GLY A 10 -23.00 -16.36 7.34
C GLY A 10 -22.28 -15.95 6.05
N PRO A 11 -22.39 -14.67 5.63
CA PRO A 11 -21.67 -14.18 4.48
C PRO A 11 -20.16 -14.40 4.68
N PRO A 12 -19.41 -14.69 3.60
CA PRO A 12 -17.96 -14.86 3.70
C PRO A 12 -17.35 -13.61 4.35
N PRO A 13 -16.34 -13.75 5.22
CA PRO A 13 -15.65 -12.60 5.80
C PRO A 13 -15.23 -11.71 4.64
N GLY A 14 -15.78 -10.49 4.64
CA GLY A 14 -15.60 -9.54 3.56
C GLY A 14 -14.12 -9.41 3.24
N SER A 15 -13.83 -9.41 1.95
CA SER A 15 -12.52 -9.04 1.42
C SER A 15 -12.19 -7.65 1.97
N PHE A 16 -11.47 -7.61 3.09
CA PHE A 16 -10.75 -6.42 3.50
C PHE A 16 -9.67 -6.24 2.45
N SER A 17 -10.00 -5.56 1.35
CA SER A 17 -8.97 -4.93 0.54
C SER A 17 -8.26 -4.00 1.51
N PRO A 18 -6.99 -4.24 1.89
CA PRO A 18 -6.26 -3.22 2.63
C PRO A 18 -6.28 -2.01 1.71
N GLN A 19 -7.02 -0.99 2.10
CA GLN A 19 -6.86 0.34 1.53
C GLN A 19 -5.50 0.80 2.07
N THR A 20 -4.44 0.29 1.45
CA THR A 20 -3.05 0.65 1.77
C THR A 20 -3.01 2.16 1.73
N ASP A 21 -2.65 2.76 2.87
CA ASP A 21 -2.56 4.21 2.95
C ASP A 21 -1.57 4.67 1.88
N PRO A 22 -1.97 5.56 0.95
CA PRO A 22 -1.09 5.98 -0.14
C PRO A 22 0.17 6.69 0.38
N ARG A 23 0.19 7.13 1.65
CA ARG A 23 1.41 7.65 2.29
C ARG A 23 2.35 6.59 2.82
N ALA A 24 1.88 5.37 3.10
CA ALA A 24 2.75 4.31 3.61
C ALA A 24 3.89 3.98 2.64
N GLY A 25 3.61 3.93 1.32
CA GLY A 25 4.64 3.73 0.29
C GLY A 25 5.61 4.92 0.18
N ILE A 26 5.11 6.15 0.37
CA ILE A 26 5.94 7.36 0.39
C ILE A 26 6.88 7.34 1.61
N ASP A 27 6.38 7.01 2.79
CA ASP A 27 7.18 6.97 4.02
C ASP A 27 8.29 5.92 3.91
N GLU A 28 8.01 4.75 3.33
CA GLU A 28 9.02 3.72 3.05
C GLU A 28 10.08 4.20 2.05
N ALA A 29 9.66 4.79 0.93
CA ALA A 29 10.58 5.29 -0.09
C ALA A 29 11.48 6.43 0.44
N VAL A 30 10.93 7.32 1.27
CA VAL A 30 11.68 8.39 1.92
C VAL A 30 12.66 7.86 2.96
N ALA A 31 12.26 6.87 3.77
CA ALA A 31 13.20 6.20 4.69
C ALA A 31 14.37 5.53 3.94
N GLY A 32 14.14 5.07 2.70
CA GLY A 32 15.18 4.56 1.81
C GLY A 32 16.25 5.59 1.40
N LEU A 33 16.08 6.88 1.74
CA LEU A 33 17.01 7.96 1.46
C LEU A 33 17.97 8.29 2.63
N ASP A 34 17.69 7.83 3.85
CA ASP A 34 18.40 8.29 5.07
C ASP A 34 19.93 8.07 5.03
N ASP A 35 20.41 7.04 4.33
CA ASP A 35 21.83 6.67 4.23
C ASP A 35 22.36 6.68 2.78
N LEU A 36 21.84 7.60 1.95
CA LEU A 36 22.24 7.72 0.54
C LEU A 36 23.75 7.90 0.37
N ASP A 37 24.42 8.66 1.23
CA ASP A 37 25.87 8.92 1.16
C ASP A 37 26.72 7.66 1.35
N SER A 38 26.17 6.62 2.00
CA SER A 38 26.81 5.31 2.13
C SER A 38 26.67 4.43 0.89
N LEU A 39 25.87 4.85 -0.09
CA LEU A 39 25.64 4.12 -1.36
C LEU A 39 26.47 4.72 -2.51
N PRO A 40 26.86 3.91 -3.50
CA PRO A 40 27.43 4.41 -4.75
C PRO A 40 26.50 5.44 -5.41
N LEU A 41 27.07 6.50 -5.99
CA LEU A 41 26.30 7.56 -6.66
C LEU A 41 25.34 7.03 -7.74
N ALA A 42 25.71 5.93 -8.40
CA ALA A 42 24.84 5.29 -9.40
C ALA A 42 23.51 4.79 -8.81
N GLU A 43 23.51 4.36 -7.55
CA GLU A 43 22.32 3.88 -6.83
C GLU A 43 21.40 5.04 -6.38
N HIS A 44 21.94 6.26 -6.28
CA HIS A 44 21.17 7.40 -5.80
C HIS A 44 19.97 7.69 -6.70
N VAL A 45 20.18 7.59 -8.01
CA VAL A 45 19.15 7.82 -9.01
C VAL A 45 17.98 6.86 -8.83
N GLU A 46 18.26 5.57 -8.59
CA GLU A 46 17.23 4.55 -8.37
C GLU A 46 16.41 4.83 -7.10
N ARG A 47 17.05 5.27 -6.01
CA ARG A 47 16.33 5.63 -4.76
C ARG A 47 15.43 6.84 -4.93
N PHE A 48 15.89 7.86 -5.65
CA PHE A 48 15.05 9.02 -5.96
C PHE A 48 13.92 8.67 -6.93
N ASP A 49 14.15 7.79 -7.90
CA ASP A 49 13.11 7.33 -8.83
C ASP A 49 11.99 6.54 -8.12
N ALA A 50 12.35 5.72 -7.13
CA ALA A 50 11.37 5.03 -6.29
C ALA A 50 10.43 6.02 -5.56
N VAL A 51 10.97 7.10 -4.99
CA VAL A 51 10.17 8.15 -4.35
C VAL A 51 9.24 8.84 -5.36
N HIS A 52 9.73 9.18 -6.56
CA HIS A 52 8.89 9.77 -7.60
C HIS A 52 7.77 8.83 -8.07
N THR A 53 8.06 7.54 -8.15
CA THR A 53 7.07 6.51 -8.49
C THR A 53 5.97 6.45 -7.43
N GLU A 54 6.32 6.37 -6.14
CA GLU A 54 5.34 6.32 -5.05
C GLU A 54 4.49 7.60 -4.97
N LEU A 55 5.10 8.77 -5.17
CA LEU A 55 4.36 10.03 -5.28
C LEU A 55 3.37 10.01 -6.46
N THR A 56 3.78 9.50 -7.62
CA THR A 56 2.92 9.38 -8.80
C THR A 56 1.76 8.44 -8.55
N VAL A 57 2.00 7.29 -7.90
CA VAL A 57 0.97 6.31 -7.53
C VAL A 57 -0.02 6.93 -6.55
N ALA A 58 0.46 7.60 -5.51
CA ALA A 58 -0.37 8.25 -4.51
C ALA A 58 -1.26 9.34 -5.12
N LEU A 59 -0.70 10.22 -5.95
CA LEU A 59 -1.43 11.29 -6.61
C LEU A 59 -2.44 10.75 -7.64
N SER A 60 -2.05 9.75 -8.43
CA SER A 60 -2.93 9.09 -9.40
C SER A 60 -4.08 8.32 -8.74
N SER A 61 -3.89 7.86 -7.49
CA SER A 61 -4.95 7.22 -6.71
C SER A 61 -5.97 8.21 -6.19
N ILE A 62 -5.58 9.47 -5.97
CA ILE A 62 -6.46 10.57 -5.55
C ILE A 62 -7.24 11.15 -6.75
N ASP A 63 -6.64 11.19 -7.93
CA ASP A 63 -7.20 11.79 -9.16
C ASP A 63 -8.36 10.98 -9.80
N LYS A 64 -8.62 9.74 -9.35
CA LYS A 64 -9.77 8.95 -9.82
C LYS A 64 -11.10 9.55 -9.33
N VAL A 65 -11.67 10.46 -10.12
CA VAL A 65 -13.03 11.02 -10.00
C VAL A 65 -14.08 10.20 -10.74
#